data_AF-A0A9E3B0F5-F1
#
_entry.id   AF-A0A9E3B0F5-F1
#
_cell.length_a   1.000
_cell.length_b   1.000
_cell.length_c   1.000
_cell.angle_alpha   90.00
_cell.angle_beta   90.00
_cell.angle_gamma   90.00
#
_symmetry.space_group_name_H-M   'P 1'
#
loop_
_entity.id
_entity.type
_entity.pdbx_description
1 polymer ?
#
loop_
_entity_poly.entity_id
_entity_poly.type
_entity_poly.pdbx_seq_one_letter_code
_entity_poly.pdbx_strand_id
1 'polypeptide(L)'
;MLDATRQRPGDPWLSVWTAEILRVLGGLTNVLQGGRLTEPVVHKSRRELKRLRSLLRLAPASLAELADDTREVTGELRRRLGHSRDATVMLKTLRSFAAELGEAALRINPVLSAHHRQASATLDRRSRRWDRDRMARFGALWRAFPIQGDGRDLRKGVVKTYRRARRQAIALGKGRDAALHPLRKACVDHQNHLAFFALGAKSKIAARHAKLKHLRDQLGLCHDLQVLRDFVRTRADVSASDLIHLEEVLMRHHGQLVQRSMKSAAILFAGKPRQFEKWFAREVGKMNVADAIESSSPLDVQPLEIQKHTD
;
A
#
# COMPACT_ATOMS: atom_id res chain seq x y z
N MET A 1 43.76 30.78 5.07
CA MET A 1 42.88 30.35 6.18
C MET A 1 41.74 29.55 5.56
N LEU A 2 41.74 28.24 5.79
CA LEU A 2 40.80 27.28 5.20
C LEU A 2 39.41 27.49 5.81
N ASP A 3 38.46 27.95 4.99
CA ASP A 3 37.04 27.89 5.34
C ASP A 3 36.61 26.42 5.21
N ALA A 4 36.73 25.69 6.32
CA ALA A 4 36.18 24.36 6.46
C ALA A 4 34.68 24.47 6.21
N THR A 5 34.26 24.09 5.00
CA THR A 5 32.88 23.85 4.63
C THR A 5 32.31 22.86 5.64
N ARG A 6 31.72 23.38 6.72
CA ARG A 6 30.86 22.61 7.61
C ARG A 6 29.74 22.08 6.73
N GLN A 7 29.91 20.84 6.23
CA GLN A 7 28.81 20.06 5.71
C GLN A 7 27.74 20.10 6.79
N ARG A 8 26.65 20.84 6.53
CA ARG A 8 25.50 20.81 7.42
C ARG A 8 25.15 19.33 7.61
N PRO A 9 24.95 18.85 8.84
CA PRO A 9 24.40 17.52 9.04
C PRO A 9 23.16 17.41 8.16
N GLY A 10 23.12 16.38 7.32
CA GLY A 10 21.97 16.15 6.43
C GLY A 10 20.68 16.14 7.25
N ASP A 11 19.57 16.64 6.69
CA ASP A 11 18.29 16.65 7.40
C ASP A 11 17.97 15.23 7.90
N PRO A 12 17.79 15.01 9.21
CA PRO A 12 17.61 13.68 9.78
C PRO A 12 16.45 12.88 9.15
N TRP A 13 15.39 13.57 8.70
CA TRP A 13 14.27 12.90 8.03
C TRP A 13 14.64 12.35 6.65
N LEU A 14 15.55 13.00 5.93
CA LEU A 14 16.06 12.47 4.66
C LEU A 14 16.90 11.22 4.88
N SER A 15 17.74 11.20 5.92
CA SER A 15 18.51 10.00 6.28
C SER A 15 17.61 8.82 6.63
N VAL A 16 16.60 9.04 7.49
CA VAL A 16 15.63 8.00 7.87
C VAL A 16 14.79 7.54 6.68
N TRP A 17 14.38 8.46 5.80
CA TRP A 17 13.63 8.13 4.58
C TRP A 17 14.43 7.23 3.63
N THR A 18 15.69 7.54 3.39
CA THR A 18 16.56 6.73 2.53
C THR A 18 16.89 5.39 3.18
N ALA A 19 17.17 5.37 4.49
CA ALA A 19 17.38 4.13 5.23
C ALA A 19 16.17 3.19 5.11
N GLU A 20 14.95 3.73 5.20
CA GLU A 20 13.73 2.95 5.03
C GLU A 20 13.55 2.41 3.60
N ILE A 21 13.90 3.20 2.57
CA ILE A 21 13.93 2.72 1.17
C ILE A 21 14.90 1.54 1.02
N LEU A 22 16.12 1.68 1.52
CA LEU A 22 17.16 0.66 1.46
C LEU A 22 16.75 -0.60 2.24
N ARG A 23 16.12 -0.44 3.41
CA ARG A 23 15.58 -1.55 4.22
C ARG A 23 14.56 -2.35 3.43
N VAL A 24 13.60 -1.68 2.77
CA VAL A 24 12.58 -2.38 1.97
C VAL A 24 13.18 -3.07 0.75
N LEU A 25 14.08 -2.40 0.02
CA LEU A 25 14.75 -3.00 -1.14
C LEU A 25 15.57 -4.24 -0.74
N GLY A 26 16.35 -4.16 0.34
CA GLY A 26 17.11 -5.30 0.87
C GLY A 26 16.21 -6.44 1.32
N GLY A 27 15.13 -6.14 2.05
CA GLY A 27 14.15 -7.15 2.47
C GLY A 27 13.47 -7.85 1.28
N LEU A 28 13.14 -7.12 0.21
CA LEU A 28 12.59 -7.70 -1.00
C LEU A 28 13.61 -8.58 -1.74
N THR A 29 14.86 -8.16 -1.84
CA THR A 29 15.95 -8.97 -2.39
C THR A 29 16.07 -10.30 -1.64
N ASN A 30 16.07 -10.27 -0.31
CA ASN A 30 16.16 -11.47 0.52
C ASN A 30 14.97 -12.42 0.32
N VAL A 31 13.75 -11.87 0.28
CA VAL A 31 12.53 -12.68 0.02
C VAL A 31 12.58 -13.34 -1.37
N LEU A 32 13.08 -12.63 -2.38
CA LEU A 32 13.19 -13.17 -3.74
C LEU A 32 14.33 -14.16 -3.90
N GLN A 33 15.36 -14.07 -3.06
CA GLN A 33 16.44 -15.06 -2.96
C GLN A 33 16.00 -16.34 -2.24
N GLY A 34 15.07 -16.22 -1.29
CA GLY A 34 14.53 -17.35 -0.52
C GLY A 34 13.73 -18.36 -1.35
N GLY A 35 13.35 -19.46 -0.70
CA GLY A 35 12.63 -20.61 -1.28
C GLY A 35 11.20 -20.30 -1.76
N ARG A 36 10.20 -21.08 -1.36
CA ARG A 36 8.82 -20.95 -1.86
C ARG A 36 8.17 -19.64 -1.39
N LEU A 37 7.54 -18.89 -2.31
CA LEU A 37 6.74 -17.71 -1.97
C LEU A 37 5.35 -18.16 -1.50
N THR A 38 5.17 -18.29 -0.18
CA THR A 38 3.87 -18.62 0.43
C THR A 38 2.92 -17.42 0.41
N GLU A 39 1.60 -17.65 0.59
CA GLU A 39 0.60 -16.55 0.64
C GLU A 39 0.96 -15.47 1.67
N PRO A 40 1.38 -15.79 2.92
CA PRO A 40 1.78 -14.78 3.90
C PRO A 40 2.98 -13.94 3.43
N VAL A 41 3.97 -14.58 2.80
CA VAL A 41 5.16 -13.89 2.28
C VAL A 41 4.76 -12.95 1.14
N VAL A 42 3.96 -13.42 0.17
CA VAL A 42 3.45 -12.59 -0.93
C VAL A 42 2.64 -11.40 -0.39
N HIS A 43 1.80 -11.63 0.62
CA HIS A 43 1.03 -10.56 1.26
C HIS A 43 1.93 -9.51 1.91
N LYS A 44 2.94 -9.93 2.69
CA LYS A 44 3.91 -9.04 3.34
C LYS A 44 4.72 -8.26 2.28
N SER A 45 5.26 -8.92 1.26
CA SER A 45 5.99 -8.27 0.17
C SER A 45 5.14 -7.24 -0.58
N ARG A 46 3.86 -7.53 -0.85
CA ARG A 46 2.95 -6.57 -1.48
C ARG A 46 2.69 -5.35 -0.60
N ARG A 47 2.63 -5.52 0.72
CA ARG A 47 2.52 -4.39 1.66
C ARG A 47 3.78 -3.53 1.62
N GLU A 48 4.96 -4.14 1.70
CA GLU A 48 6.24 -3.41 1.64
C GLU A 48 6.42 -2.71 0.29
N LEU A 49 6.05 -3.33 -0.84
CA LEU A 49 6.07 -2.69 -2.16
C LEU A 49 5.12 -1.49 -2.24
N LYS A 50 3.93 -1.56 -1.60
CA LYS A 50 3.04 -0.39 -1.50
C LYS A 50 3.70 0.72 -0.67
N ARG A 51 4.31 0.37 0.47
CA ARG A 51 5.03 1.31 1.34
C ARG A 51 6.15 2.00 0.58
N LEU A 52 7.07 1.24 -0.01
CA LEU A 52 8.19 1.74 -0.81
C LEU A 52 7.71 2.70 -1.91
N ARG A 53 6.73 2.29 -2.71
CA ARG A 53 6.17 3.14 -3.78
C ARG A 53 5.59 4.44 -3.24
N SER A 54 4.94 4.42 -2.09
CA SER A 54 4.46 5.64 -1.45
C SER A 54 5.61 6.50 -0.93
N LEU A 55 6.65 5.93 -0.33
CA LEU A 55 7.83 6.69 0.12
C LEU A 55 8.59 7.34 -1.04
N LEU A 56 8.76 6.64 -2.16
CA LEU A 56 9.41 7.17 -3.36
C LEU A 56 8.67 8.38 -3.95
N ARG A 57 7.37 8.55 -3.67
CA ARG A 57 6.59 9.74 -4.03
C ARG A 57 6.97 11.00 -3.27
N LEU A 58 7.73 10.84 -2.18
CA LEU A 58 8.24 11.95 -1.37
C LEU A 58 9.61 12.42 -1.85
N ALA A 59 10.21 11.74 -2.84
CA ALA A 59 11.56 12.03 -3.30
C ALA A 59 11.76 13.53 -3.59
N PRO A 60 12.85 14.14 -3.09
CA PRO A 60 13.28 15.46 -3.52
C PRO A 60 13.50 15.50 -5.05
N ALA A 61 13.50 16.69 -5.62
CA ALA A 61 13.64 16.87 -7.07
C ALA A 61 14.93 16.24 -7.63
N SER A 62 16.03 16.30 -6.87
CA SER A 62 17.33 15.69 -7.20
C SER A 62 17.29 14.16 -7.35
N LEU A 63 16.29 13.49 -6.78
CA LEU A 63 16.14 12.04 -6.80
C LEU A 63 14.87 11.59 -7.56
N ALA A 64 14.18 12.51 -8.23
CA ALA A 64 12.88 12.25 -8.85
C ALA A 64 12.95 11.13 -9.90
N GLU A 65 13.97 11.16 -10.76
CA GLU A 65 14.18 10.15 -11.81
C GLU A 65 14.45 8.77 -11.22
N LEU A 66 15.45 8.64 -10.34
CA LEU A 66 15.74 7.38 -9.65
C LEU A 66 14.51 6.85 -8.89
N ALA A 67 13.74 7.74 -8.27
CA ALA A 67 12.53 7.37 -7.57
C ALA A 67 11.43 6.86 -8.50
N ASP A 68 11.23 7.49 -9.66
CA ASP A 68 10.24 7.05 -10.64
C ASP A 68 10.62 5.73 -11.30
N ASP A 69 11.89 5.53 -11.66
CA ASP A 69 12.40 4.24 -12.14
C ASP A 69 12.19 3.12 -11.10
N THR A 70 12.58 3.39 -9.85
CA THR A 70 12.39 2.44 -8.75
C THR A 70 10.90 2.14 -8.55
N ARG A 71 10.04 3.15 -8.68
CA ARG A 71 8.57 2.98 -8.59
C ARG A 71 8.06 2.11 -9.72
N GLU A 72 8.49 2.32 -10.95
CA GLU A 72 8.06 1.52 -12.10
C GLU A 72 8.36 0.04 -11.89
N VAL A 73 9.62 -0.29 -11.60
CA VAL A 73 10.09 -1.65 -11.41
C VAL A 73 9.36 -2.35 -10.25
N THR A 74 9.25 -1.68 -9.11
CA THR A 74 8.51 -2.21 -7.96
C THR A 74 7.00 -2.33 -8.24
N GLY A 75 6.48 -1.52 -9.16
CA GLY A 75 5.12 -1.59 -9.66
C GLY A 75 4.84 -2.86 -10.47
N GLU A 76 5.77 -3.23 -11.35
CA GLU A 76 5.71 -4.48 -12.12
C GLU A 76 5.74 -5.70 -11.21
N LEU A 77 6.71 -5.77 -10.31
CA LEU A 77 6.83 -6.86 -9.33
C LEU A 77 5.54 -6.99 -8.52
N ARG A 78 5.00 -5.86 -8.01
CA ARG A 78 3.73 -5.85 -7.28
C ARG A 78 2.58 -6.41 -8.11
N ARG A 79 2.50 -6.09 -9.41
CA ARG A 79 1.45 -6.61 -10.31
C ARG A 79 1.58 -8.13 -10.48
N ARG A 80 2.79 -8.65 -10.73
CA ARG A 80 3.03 -10.10 -10.82
C ARG A 80 2.64 -10.83 -9.54
N LEU A 81 3.02 -10.32 -8.37
CA LEU A 81 2.59 -10.84 -7.06
C LEU A 81 1.06 -10.72 -6.82
N GLY A 82 0.32 -9.97 -7.65
CA GLY A 82 -1.08 -9.63 -7.44
C GLY A 82 -2.09 -10.67 -7.86
N HIS A 83 -1.83 -11.43 -8.93
CA HIS A 83 -2.81 -12.33 -9.52
C HIS A 83 -3.30 -13.40 -8.51
N SER A 84 -2.39 -14.08 -7.81
CA SER A 84 -2.74 -15.02 -6.74
C SER A 84 -3.55 -14.34 -5.62
N ARG A 85 -3.16 -13.12 -5.22
CA ARG A 85 -3.82 -12.39 -4.13
C ARG A 85 -5.25 -12.01 -4.47
N ASP A 86 -5.51 -11.56 -5.70
CA ASP A 86 -6.84 -11.10 -6.10
C ASP A 86 -7.80 -12.30 -6.13
N ALA A 87 -7.35 -13.48 -6.57
CA ALA A 87 -8.11 -14.72 -6.46
C ALA A 87 -8.41 -15.10 -5.00
N THR A 88 -7.44 -14.96 -4.08
CA THR A 88 -7.69 -15.21 -2.66
C THR A 88 -8.66 -14.20 -2.05
N VAL A 89 -8.62 -12.94 -2.48
CA VAL A 89 -9.58 -11.92 -2.05
C VAL A 89 -10.98 -12.30 -2.47
N MET A 90 -11.19 -12.71 -3.72
CA MET A 90 -12.52 -13.11 -4.21
C MET A 90 -13.13 -14.25 -3.38
N LEU A 91 -12.35 -15.29 -3.05
CA LEU A 91 -12.82 -16.37 -2.18
C LEU A 91 -13.17 -15.88 -0.77
N LYS A 92 -12.37 -14.99 -0.18
CA LYS A 92 -12.65 -14.41 1.15
C LYS A 92 -13.91 -13.54 1.12
N THR A 93 -14.09 -12.75 0.05
CA THR A 93 -15.29 -11.91 -0.15
C THR A 93 -16.54 -12.77 -0.35
N LEU A 94 -16.48 -13.85 -1.13
CA LEU A 94 -17.62 -14.76 -1.29
C LEU A 94 -18.02 -15.36 0.07
N ARG A 95 -17.04 -15.84 0.84
CA ARG A 95 -17.28 -16.43 2.17
C ARG A 95 -17.92 -15.45 3.15
N SER A 96 -17.55 -14.16 3.11
CA SER A 96 -18.18 -13.17 4.00
C SER A 96 -19.66 -12.94 3.72
N PHE A 97 -20.16 -13.34 2.55
CA PHE A 97 -21.59 -13.24 2.19
C PHE A 97 -22.26 -14.61 2.03
N ALA A 98 -21.60 -15.71 2.41
CA ALA A 98 -22.13 -17.06 2.18
C ALA A 98 -23.50 -17.28 2.82
N ALA A 99 -23.75 -16.71 4.01
CA ALA A 99 -25.04 -16.81 4.69
C ALA A 99 -26.19 -16.10 3.93
N GLU A 100 -25.91 -14.94 3.32
CA GLU A 100 -26.91 -14.19 2.53
C GLU A 100 -27.09 -14.80 1.13
N LEU A 101 -26.04 -15.40 0.58
CA LEU A 101 -26.04 -16.01 -0.74
C LEU A 101 -26.62 -17.43 -0.75
N GLY A 102 -26.59 -18.13 0.38
CA GLY A 102 -27.06 -19.52 0.49
C GLY A 102 -26.42 -20.44 -0.55
N GLU A 103 -27.25 -21.22 -1.22
CA GLU A 103 -26.84 -22.16 -2.27
C GLU A 103 -26.05 -21.52 -3.42
N ALA A 104 -26.30 -20.24 -3.73
CA ALA A 104 -25.55 -19.55 -4.78
C ALA A 104 -24.05 -19.46 -4.43
N ALA A 105 -23.70 -19.27 -3.16
CA ALA A 105 -22.29 -19.28 -2.74
C ALA A 105 -21.65 -20.65 -2.90
N LEU A 106 -22.38 -21.74 -2.63
CA LEU A 106 -21.90 -23.11 -2.82
C LEU A 106 -21.61 -23.40 -4.30
N ARG A 107 -22.47 -22.91 -5.20
CA ARG A 107 -22.29 -23.08 -6.66
C ARG A 107 -21.19 -22.20 -7.26
N ILE A 108 -21.00 -20.98 -6.75
CA ILE A 108 -19.95 -20.05 -7.23
C ILE A 108 -18.56 -20.44 -6.69
N ASN A 109 -18.47 -21.02 -5.49
CA ASN A 109 -17.19 -21.32 -4.84
C ASN A 109 -16.23 -22.23 -5.66
N PRO A 110 -16.68 -23.30 -6.35
CA PRO A 110 -15.85 -24.10 -7.23
C PRO A 110 -15.18 -23.30 -8.35
N VAL A 111 -15.90 -22.36 -8.97
CA VAL A 111 -15.40 -21.49 -10.04
C VAL A 111 -14.24 -20.61 -9.54
N LEU A 112 -14.44 -19.94 -8.40
CA LEU A 112 -13.40 -19.12 -7.77
C LEU A 112 -12.21 -19.98 -7.29
N SER A 113 -12.47 -21.18 -6.80
CA SER A 113 -11.44 -22.11 -6.32
C SER A 113 -10.56 -22.61 -7.46
N ALA A 114 -11.15 -22.92 -8.62
CA ALA A 114 -10.40 -23.28 -9.83
C ALA A 114 -9.50 -22.11 -10.29
N HIS A 115 -10.06 -20.90 -10.34
CA HIS A 115 -9.28 -19.71 -10.67
C HIS A 115 -8.13 -19.45 -9.69
N HIS A 116 -8.38 -19.62 -8.39
CA HIS A 116 -7.34 -19.48 -7.35
C HIS A 116 -6.20 -20.49 -7.51
N ARG A 117 -6.49 -21.74 -7.85
CA ARG A 117 -5.46 -22.76 -8.14
C ARG A 117 -4.59 -22.35 -9.32
N GLN A 118 -5.22 -21.88 -10.42
CA GLN A 118 -4.50 -21.41 -11.61
C GLN A 118 -3.63 -20.16 -11.32
N ALA A 119 -4.18 -19.18 -10.59
CA ALA A 119 -3.48 -17.95 -10.25
C ALA A 119 -2.33 -18.15 -9.24
N SER A 120 -2.29 -19.27 -8.52
CA SER A 120 -1.24 -19.60 -7.56
C SER A 120 -0.01 -20.25 -8.20
N ALA A 121 -0.10 -20.69 -9.46
CA ALA A 121 0.99 -21.34 -10.18
C ALA A 121 2.03 -20.37 -10.80
N THR A 122 1.84 -19.04 -10.66
CA THR A 122 2.33 -18.06 -11.65
C THR A 122 3.58 -17.24 -11.29
N LEU A 123 4.51 -17.77 -10.49
CA LEU A 123 5.84 -17.15 -10.31
C LEU A 123 6.96 -18.18 -10.50
N ASP A 124 7.44 -18.30 -11.73
CA ASP A 124 8.54 -19.20 -12.07
C ASP A 124 9.88 -18.74 -11.44
N ARG A 125 10.86 -19.65 -11.38
CA ARG A 125 12.19 -19.39 -10.78
C ARG A 125 13.01 -18.32 -11.52
N ARG A 126 12.88 -18.22 -12.84
CA ARG A 126 13.66 -17.29 -13.69
C ARG A 126 13.20 -15.85 -13.47
N SER A 127 11.89 -15.64 -13.46
CA SER A 127 11.26 -14.35 -13.16
C SER A 127 11.68 -13.81 -11.79
N ARG A 128 11.78 -14.69 -10.78
CA ARG A 128 12.23 -14.30 -9.43
C ARG A 128 13.69 -13.88 -9.36
N ARG A 129 14.58 -14.58 -10.07
CA ARG A 129 16.00 -14.21 -10.17
C ARG A 129 16.18 -12.83 -10.79
N TRP A 130 15.49 -12.59 -11.91
CA TRP A 130 15.49 -11.30 -12.59
C TRP A 130 15.02 -10.15 -11.69
N ASP A 131 13.93 -10.36 -10.95
CA ASP A 131 13.40 -9.36 -10.03
C ASP A 131 14.33 -9.09 -8.85
N ARG A 132 14.96 -10.14 -8.30
CA ARG A 132 15.98 -10.02 -7.25
C ARG A 132 17.13 -9.14 -7.72
N ASP A 133 17.67 -9.41 -8.91
CA ASP A 133 18.84 -8.69 -9.44
C ASP A 133 18.49 -7.21 -9.69
N ARG A 134 17.28 -6.92 -10.15
CA ARG A 134 16.77 -5.54 -10.25
C ARG A 134 16.66 -4.87 -8.88
N MET A 135 16.09 -5.53 -7.86
CA MET A 135 16.00 -4.96 -6.50
C MET A 135 17.39 -4.69 -5.91
N ALA A 136 18.34 -5.60 -6.08
CA ALA A 136 19.72 -5.42 -5.66
C ALA A 136 20.40 -4.24 -6.37
N ARG A 137 20.22 -4.11 -7.69
CA ARG A 137 20.72 -2.98 -8.48
C ARG A 137 20.18 -1.65 -7.99
N PHE A 138 18.87 -1.53 -7.77
CA PHE A 138 18.30 -0.29 -7.22
C PHE A 138 18.82 -0.02 -5.80
N GLY A 139 18.96 -1.06 -4.96
CA GLY A 139 19.59 -0.90 -3.65
C GLY A 139 21.01 -0.35 -3.73
N ALA A 140 21.81 -0.76 -4.72
CA ALA A 140 23.14 -0.20 -4.96
C ALA A 140 23.09 1.25 -5.44
N LEU A 141 22.21 1.58 -6.40
CA LEU A 141 22.01 2.95 -6.89
C LEU A 141 21.61 3.90 -5.76
N TRP A 142 20.64 3.51 -4.94
CA TRP A 142 20.19 4.32 -3.79
C TRP A 142 21.28 4.58 -2.74
N ARG A 143 22.29 3.71 -2.63
CA ARG A 143 23.46 3.96 -1.75
C ARG A 143 24.48 4.88 -2.39
N ALA A 144 24.62 4.83 -3.71
CA ALA A 144 25.63 5.59 -4.45
C ALA A 144 25.22 7.06 -4.68
N PHE A 145 23.92 7.35 -4.71
CA PHE A 145 23.43 8.71 -4.95
C PHE A 145 23.55 9.59 -3.68
N PRO A 146 24.22 10.76 -3.76
CA PRO A 146 24.29 11.68 -2.63
C PRO A 146 22.91 12.29 -2.37
N ILE A 147 22.41 12.14 -1.14
CA ILE A 147 21.12 12.71 -0.75
C ILE A 147 21.34 14.19 -0.45
N GLN A 148 20.98 15.04 -1.41
CA GLN A 148 20.96 16.48 -1.23
C GLN A 148 19.52 16.97 -1.04
N GLY A 149 19.33 17.93 -0.13
CA GLY A 149 18.05 18.59 0.08
C GLY A 149 17.74 18.83 1.55
N ASP A 150 16.48 19.13 1.81
CA ASP A 150 15.95 19.25 3.17
C ASP A 150 14.68 18.39 3.36
N GLY A 151 14.34 18.11 4.60
CA GLY A 151 13.13 17.35 4.95
C GLY A 151 11.83 18.11 4.67
N ARG A 152 11.88 19.40 4.27
CA ARG A 152 10.68 20.13 3.82
C ARG A 152 10.15 19.53 2.54
N ASP A 153 11.00 19.01 1.65
CA ASP A 153 10.54 18.38 0.41
C ASP A 153 9.71 17.12 0.66
N LEU A 154 10.12 16.30 1.64
CA LEU A 154 9.30 15.17 2.10
C LEU A 154 7.93 15.66 2.59
N ARG A 155 7.89 16.72 3.40
CA ARG A 155 6.64 17.29 3.93
C ARG A 155 5.75 17.85 2.81
N LYS A 156 6.31 18.54 1.82
CA LYS A 156 5.59 19.00 0.62
C LYS A 156 4.96 17.82 -0.12
N GLY A 157 5.66 16.69 -0.24
CA GLY A 157 5.15 15.45 -0.83
C GLY A 157 3.92 14.89 -0.08
N VAL A 158 3.93 14.92 1.25
CA VAL A 158 2.78 14.52 2.08
C VAL A 158 1.57 15.44 1.81
N VAL A 159 1.80 16.76 1.77
CA VAL A 159 0.74 17.75 1.50
C VAL A 159 0.17 17.60 0.08
N LYS A 160 1.02 17.32 -0.92
CA LYS A 160 0.57 17.03 -2.30
C LYS A 160 -0.36 15.81 -2.35
N THR A 161 -0.03 14.77 -1.58
CA THR A 161 -0.85 13.54 -1.49
C THR A 161 -2.15 13.80 -0.74
N TYR A 162 -2.13 14.59 0.34
CA TYR A 162 -3.33 15.07 1.02
C TYR A 162 -4.27 15.84 0.07
N ARG A 163 -3.73 16.80 -0.71
CA ARG A 163 -4.50 17.55 -1.73
C ARG A 163 -5.18 16.63 -2.73
N ARG A 164 -4.46 15.60 -3.20
CA ARG A 164 -5.01 14.60 -4.12
C ARG A 164 -6.14 13.80 -3.48
N ALA A 165 -5.94 13.27 -2.28
CA ALA A 165 -6.97 12.51 -1.56
C ALA A 165 -8.22 13.38 -1.30
N ARG A 166 -8.04 14.61 -0.82
CA ARG A 166 -9.13 15.57 -0.59
C ARG A 166 -9.95 15.85 -1.85
N ARG A 167 -9.30 16.06 -3.00
CA ARG A 167 -10.01 16.26 -4.28
C ARG A 167 -10.93 15.08 -4.61
N GLN A 168 -10.44 13.85 -4.42
CA GLN A 168 -11.23 12.65 -4.68
C GLN A 168 -12.34 12.45 -3.64
N ALA A 169 -12.09 12.79 -2.36
CA ALA A 169 -13.10 12.78 -1.32
C ALA A 169 -14.26 13.74 -1.62
N ILE A 170 -13.95 14.95 -2.11
CA ILE A 170 -14.96 15.92 -2.54
C ILE A 170 -15.73 15.41 -3.76
N ALA A 171 -15.05 14.83 -4.74
CA ALA A 171 -15.70 14.25 -5.91
C ALA A 171 -16.67 13.13 -5.52
N LEU A 172 -16.24 12.23 -4.62
CA LEU A 172 -17.08 11.17 -4.07
C LEU A 172 -18.28 11.75 -3.30
N GLY A 173 -18.06 12.78 -2.48
CA GLY A 173 -19.13 13.50 -1.77
C GLY A 173 -20.19 14.12 -2.69
N LYS A 174 -19.85 14.37 -3.96
CA LYS A 174 -20.77 14.85 -5.01
C LYS A 174 -21.41 13.71 -5.83
N GLY A 175 -21.39 12.48 -5.31
CA GLY A 175 -21.99 11.31 -5.96
C GLY A 175 -21.18 10.74 -7.14
N ARG A 176 -19.90 11.07 -7.28
CA ARG A 176 -19.06 10.54 -8.37
C ARG A 176 -18.36 9.25 -7.94
N ASP A 177 -19.00 8.11 -8.15
CA ASP A 177 -18.46 6.79 -7.78
C ASP A 177 -17.12 6.47 -8.44
N ALA A 178 -16.85 7.02 -9.63
CA ALA A 178 -15.55 6.93 -10.30
C ALA A 178 -14.38 7.46 -9.43
N ALA A 179 -14.66 8.26 -8.40
CA ALA A 179 -13.68 8.75 -7.45
C ALA A 179 -13.24 7.71 -6.40
N LEU A 180 -13.96 6.59 -6.22
CA LEU A 180 -13.64 5.54 -5.23
C LEU A 180 -12.22 4.99 -5.40
N HIS A 181 -11.89 4.54 -6.61
CA HIS A 181 -10.59 3.94 -6.89
C HIS A 181 -9.43 4.95 -6.78
N PRO A 182 -9.50 6.16 -7.39
CA PRO A 182 -8.51 7.22 -7.17
C PRO A 182 -8.37 7.63 -5.70
N LEU A 183 -9.47 7.74 -4.95
CA LEU A 183 -9.45 8.06 -3.52
C LEU A 183 -8.73 6.98 -2.72
N ARG A 184 -9.05 5.70 -2.95
CA ARG A 184 -8.36 4.57 -2.31
C ARG A 184 -6.85 4.61 -2.55
N LYS A 185 -6.43 4.81 -3.79
CA LYS A 185 -5.01 4.92 -4.16
C LYS A 185 -4.32 6.08 -3.42
N ALA A 186 -4.99 7.23 -3.33
CA ALA A 186 -4.47 8.39 -2.60
C ALA A 186 -4.44 8.16 -1.08
N CYS A 187 -5.42 7.45 -0.51
CA CYS A 187 -5.43 7.08 0.92
C CYS A 187 -4.31 6.10 1.26
N VAL A 188 -4.02 5.11 0.40
CA VAL A 188 -2.85 4.22 0.56
C VAL A 188 -1.56 5.03 0.63
N ASP A 189 -1.36 5.93 -0.34
CA ASP A 189 -0.17 6.79 -0.38
C ASP A 189 -0.06 7.65 0.89
N HIS A 190 -1.14 8.35 1.25
CA HIS A 190 -1.14 9.24 2.40
C HIS A 190 -0.99 8.49 3.73
N GLN A 191 -1.55 7.29 3.84
CA GLN A 191 -1.38 6.47 5.04
C GLN A 191 0.07 6.05 5.23
N ASN A 192 0.74 5.55 4.19
CA ASN A 192 2.15 5.18 4.27
C ASN A 192 3.03 6.39 4.60
N HIS A 193 2.69 7.58 4.12
CA HIS A 193 3.35 8.83 4.51
C HIS A 193 3.16 9.13 6.00
N LEU A 194 1.92 9.11 6.49
CA LEU A 194 1.67 9.35 7.91
C LEU A 194 2.32 8.29 8.79
N ALA A 195 2.36 7.02 8.35
CA ALA A 195 3.03 5.95 9.07
C ALA A 195 4.55 6.20 9.20
N PHE A 196 5.19 6.70 8.13
CA PHE A 196 6.60 7.07 8.16
C PHE A 196 6.90 8.18 9.17
N PHE A 197 6.04 9.20 9.24
CA PHE A 197 6.19 10.29 10.20
C PHE A 197 5.57 9.98 11.57
N ALA A 198 4.89 8.84 11.76
CA ALA A 198 4.29 8.47 13.03
C ALA A 198 5.35 7.80 13.92
N LEU A 199 6.25 8.61 14.48
CA LEU A 199 7.19 8.14 15.49
C LEU A 199 6.42 7.89 16.79
N GLY A 200 6.30 6.63 17.19
CA GLY A 200 5.59 6.20 18.40
C GLY A 200 4.06 6.23 18.31
N ALA A 201 3.41 5.38 19.12
CA ALA A 201 1.97 5.11 19.07
C ALA A 201 1.06 6.26 19.56
N LYS A 202 1.59 7.23 20.32
CA LYS A 202 0.79 8.27 21.01
C LYS A 202 0.70 9.63 20.27
N SER A 203 1.27 9.76 19.07
CA SER A 203 1.25 11.03 18.34
C SER A 203 -0.09 11.35 17.68
N LYS A 204 -0.39 12.64 17.48
CA LYS A 204 -1.58 13.07 16.69
C LYS A 204 -1.52 12.57 15.23
N ILE A 205 -0.30 12.35 14.71
CA ILE A 205 -0.07 11.74 13.40
C ILE A 205 -0.50 10.27 13.41
N ALA A 206 -0.14 9.50 14.45
CA ALA A 206 -0.58 8.12 14.62
C ALA A 206 -2.11 7.98 14.72
N ALA A 207 -2.77 8.86 15.48
CA ALA A 207 -4.23 8.88 15.57
C ALA A 207 -4.90 9.16 14.21
N ARG A 208 -4.34 10.09 13.43
CA ARG A 208 -4.81 10.38 12.07
C ARG A 208 -4.54 9.21 11.11
N HIS A 209 -3.38 8.57 11.22
CA HIS A 209 -3.04 7.35 10.48
C HIS A 209 -4.06 6.23 10.73
N ALA A 210 -4.48 6.00 11.98
CA ALA A 210 -5.48 4.99 12.32
C ALA A 210 -6.85 5.27 11.67
N LYS A 211 -7.32 6.53 11.73
CA LYS A 211 -8.56 6.95 11.05
C LYS A 211 -8.47 6.75 9.54
N LEU A 212 -7.33 7.09 8.95
CA LEU A 212 -7.10 6.91 7.51
C LEU A 212 -7.01 5.43 7.11
N LYS A 213 -6.44 4.58 7.97
CA LYS A 213 -6.44 3.13 7.78
C LYS A 213 -7.88 2.61 7.71
N HIS A 214 -8.76 3.05 8.63
CA HIS A 214 -10.17 2.65 8.63
C HIS A 214 -10.87 3.02 7.31
N LEU A 215 -10.72 4.27 6.84
CA LEU A 215 -11.25 4.69 5.54
C LEU A 215 -10.68 3.85 4.38
N ARG A 216 -9.36 3.61 4.38
CA ARG A 216 -8.73 2.78 3.34
C ARG A 216 -9.29 1.37 3.32
N ASP A 217 -9.54 0.78 4.49
CA ASP A 217 -10.07 -0.57 4.60
C ASP A 217 -11.52 -0.63 4.08
N GLN A 218 -12.37 0.36 4.38
CA GLN A 218 -13.71 0.49 3.79
C GLN A 218 -13.67 0.61 2.26
N LEU A 219 -12.82 1.49 1.73
CA LEU A 219 -12.62 1.63 0.28
C LEU A 219 -12.02 0.37 -0.36
N GLY A 220 -11.23 -0.39 0.42
CA GLY A 220 -10.72 -1.71 0.05
C GLY A 220 -11.85 -2.69 -0.19
N LEU A 221 -12.78 -2.78 0.76
CA LEU A 221 -13.96 -3.65 0.63
C LEU A 221 -14.82 -3.27 -0.58
N CYS A 222 -15.07 -1.98 -0.84
CA CYS A 222 -15.77 -1.55 -2.07
C CYS A 222 -15.13 -2.14 -3.34
N HIS A 223 -13.80 -2.08 -3.43
CA HIS A 223 -13.07 -2.61 -4.56
C HIS A 223 -13.10 -4.15 -4.61
N ASP A 224 -13.00 -4.81 -3.46
CA ASP A 224 -13.03 -6.27 -3.38
C ASP A 224 -14.41 -6.83 -3.82
N LEU A 225 -15.52 -6.11 -3.51
CA LEU A 225 -16.85 -6.43 -4.04
C LEU A 225 -16.94 -6.26 -5.56
N GLN A 226 -16.39 -5.16 -6.10
CA GLN A 226 -16.36 -4.91 -7.55
C GLN A 226 -15.58 -5.98 -8.28
N VAL A 227 -14.39 -6.35 -7.78
CA VAL A 227 -13.54 -7.39 -8.37
C VAL A 227 -14.26 -8.74 -8.39
N LEU A 228 -14.93 -9.13 -7.29
CA LEU A 228 -15.72 -10.37 -7.26
C LEU A 228 -16.86 -10.33 -8.29
N ARG A 229 -17.63 -9.23 -8.32
CA ARG A 229 -18.74 -9.05 -9.26
C ARG A 229 -18.27 -9.15 -10.71
N ASP A 230 -17.26 -8.37 -11.08
CA ASP A 230 -16.75 -8.31 -12.45
C ASP A 230 -16.18 -9.65 -12.88
N PHE A 231 -15.50 -10.36 -11.99
CA PHE A 231 -15.00 -11.70 -12.29
C PHE A 231 -16.16 -12.66 -12.57
N VAL A 232 -17.14 -12.78 -11.65
CA VAL A 232 -18.25 -13.76 -11.78
C VAL A 232 -19.11 -13.48 -13.02
N ARG A 233 -19.29 -12.21 -13.41
CA ARG A 233 -19.99 -11.84 -14.66
C ARG A 233 -19.38 -12.42 -15.93
N THR A 234 -18.08 -12.68 -15.94
CA THR A 234 -17.36 -13.21 -17.12
C THR A 234 -17.40 -14.75 -17.20
N ARG A 235 -18.07 -15.41 -16.25
CA ARG A 235 -18.05 -16.86 -16.08
C ARG A 235 -19.31 -17.51 -16.66
N ALA A 236 -19.14 -18.26 -17.75
CA ALA A 236 -20.21 -19.01 -18.40
C ALA A 236 -20.73 -20.19 -17.55
N ASP A 237 -19.91 -20.65 -16.60
CA ASP A 237 -20.20 -21.72 -15.65
C ASP A 237 -21.03 -21.28 -14.43
N VAL A 238 -21.44 -20.01 -14.36
CA VAL A 238 -22.31 -19.47 -13.31
C VAL A 238 -23.71 -19.22 -13.88
N SER A 239 -24.73 -19.75 -13.21
CA SER A 239 -26.12 -19.59 -13.67
C SER A 239 -26.56 -18.13 -13.62
N ALA A 240 -27.48 -17.72 -14.51
CA ALA A 240 -28.02 -16.37 -14.51
C ALA A 240 -28.72 -16.02 -13.17
N SER A 241 -29.41 -16.98 -12.56
CA SER A 241 -30.07 -16.81 -11.26
C SER A 241 -29.06 -16.56 -10.13
N ASP A 242 -27.96 -17.33 -10.08
CA ASP A 242 -26.90 -17.12 -9.08
C ASP A 242 -26.19 -15.78 -9.27
N LEU A 243 -25.98 -15.36 -10.52
CA LEU A 243 -25.39 -14.07 -10.84
C LEU A 243 -26.29 -12.90 -10.37
N ILE A 244 -27.60 -12.96 -10.63
CA ILE A 244 -28.56 -11.95 -10.17
C ILE A 244 -28.54 -11.85 -8.64
N HIS A 245 -28.65 -12.99 -7.94
CA HIS A 245 -28.64 -13.02 -6.48
C HIS A 245 -27.33 -12.46 -5.90
N LEU A 246 -26.19 -12.83 -6.50
CA LEU A 246 -24.89 -12.27 -6.12
C LEU A 246 -24.87 -10.76 -6.31
N GLU A 247 -25.32 -10.25 -7.46
CA GLU A 247 -25.31 -8.82 -7.75
C GLU A 247 -26.16 -8.02 -6.77
N GLU A 248 -27.35 -8.50 -6.42
CA GLU A 248 -28.24 -7.83 -5.46
C GLU A 248 -27.58 -7.70 -4.08
N VAL A 249 -26.98 -8.79 -3.58
CA VAL A 249 -26.25 -8.80 -2.30
C VAL A 249 -25.05 -7.84 -2.36
N LEU A 250 -24.20 -7.97 -3.39
CA LEU A 250 -22.99 -7.15 -3.51
C LEU A 250 -23.33 -5.66 -3.69
N MET A 251 -24.37 -5.31 -4.46
CA MET A 251 -24.78 -3.92 -4.68
C MET A 251 -25.29 -3.26 -3.40
N ARG A 252 -26.09 -3.97 -2.60
CA ARG A 252 -26.58 -3.48 -1.30
C ARG A 252 -25.42 -3.13 -0.36
N HIS A 253 -24.48 -4.07 -0.21
CA HIS A 253 -23.30 -3.88 0.65
C HIS A 253 -22.35 -2.83 0.11
N HIS A 254 -22.16 -2.77 -1.22
CA HIS A 254 -21.36 -1.74 -1.87
C HIS A 254 -21.93 -0.35 -1.57
N GLY A 255 -23.24 -0.14 -1.71
CA GLY A 255 -23.91 1.13 -1.39
C GLY A 255 -23.67 1.57 0.06
N GLN A 256 -23.83 0.66 1.02
CA GLN A 256 -23.56 0.95 2.44
C GLN A 256 -22.10 1.34 2.70
N LEU A 257 -21.15 0.62 2.10
CA LEU A 257 -19.72 0.91 2.23
C LEU A 257 -19.33 2.24 1.61
N VAL A 258 -19.92 2.60 0.46
CA VAL A 258 -19.72 3.92 -0.17
C VAL A 258 -20.18 5.03 0.76
N GLN A 259 -21.38 4.92 1.34
CA GLN A 259 -21.90 5.91 2.29
C GLN A 259 -21.01 6.06 3.53
N ARG A 260 -20.53 4.95 4.12
CA ARG A 260 -19.60 4.97 5.25
C ARG A 260 -18.24 5.59 4.87
N SER A 261 -17.74 5.27 3.69
CA SER A 261 -16.49 5.82 3.15
C SER A 261 -16.60 7.32 2.90
N MET A 262 -17.74 7.80 2.36
CA MET A 262 -18.03 9.22 2.16
C MET A 262 -17.99 9.99 3.47
N LYS A 263 -18.70 9.52 4.50
CA LYS A 263 -18.70 10.15 5.83
C LYS A 263 -17.30 10.22 6.43
N SER A 264 -16.57 9.11 6.41
CA SER A 264 -15.20 9.04 6.92
C SER A 264 -14.23 9.95 6.15
N ALA A 265 -14.35 10.00 4.83
CA ALA A 265 -13.55 10.87 3.98
C ALA A 265 -13.87 12.35 4.19
N ALA A 266 -15.14 12.72 4.36
CA ALA A 266 -15.55 14.09 4.66
C ALA A 266 -14.89 14.59 5.96
N ILE A 267 -14.90 13.76 7.01
CA ILE A 267 -14.26 14.08 8.30
C ILE A 267 -12.74 14.19 8.14
N LEU A 268 -12.09 13.20 7.52
CA LEU A 268 -10.63 13.17 7.37
C LEU A 268 -10.10 14.32 6.53
N PHE A 269 -10.81 14.73 5.48
CA PHE A 269 -10.35 15.70 4.48
C PHE A 269 -11.09 17.05 4.54
N ALA A 270 -11.80 17.34 5.64
CA ALA A 270 -12.52 18.60 5.84
C ALA A 270 -11.59 19.82 5.71
N GLY A 271 -10.42 19.77 6.35
CA GLY A 271 -9.46 20.87 6.40
C GLY A 271 -8.91 21.26 5.03
N LYS A 272 -8.72 22.57 4.79
CA LYS A 272 -8.04 23.06 3.58
C LYS A 272 -6.57 22.60 3.58
N PRO A 273 -5.94 22.40 2.41
CA PRO A 273 -4.54 21.95 2.34
C PRO A 273 -3.54 22.78 3.15
N ARG A 274 -3.70 24.11 3.17
CA ARG A 274 -2.86 25.01 3.99
C ARG A 274 -3.01 24.75 5.49
N GLN A 275 -4.21 24.40 5.96
CA GLN A 275 -4.43 24.05 7.37
C GLN A 275 -3.77 22.72 7.72
N PHE A 276 -3.91 21.71 6.84
CA PHE A 276 -3.22 20.43 7.00
C PHE A 276 -1.70 20.60 7.03
N GLU A 277 -1.16 21.43 6.14
CA GLU A 277 0.28 21.72 6.07
C GLU A 277 0.81 22.35 7.37
N LYS A 278 0.13 23.40 7.88
CA LYS A 278 0.49 24.01 9.18
C LYS A 278 0.41 23.02 10.34
N TRP A 279 -0.67 22.24 10.40
CA TRP A 279 -0.85 21.20 11.41
C TRP A 279 0.27 20.15 11.33
N PHE A 280 0.53 19.62 10.14
CA PHE A 280 1.50 18.56 9.92
C PHE A 280 2.92 19.02 10.25
N ALA A 281 3.32 20.22 9.80
CA ALA A 281 4.61 20.80 10.13
C ALA A 281 4.79 20.98 11.65
N ARG A 282 3.75 21.44 12.35
CA ARG A 282 3.78 21.57 13.81
C ARG A 282 3.90 20.23 14.52
N GLU A 283 3.15 19.20 14.10
CA GLU A 283 3.23 17.89 14.75
C GLU A 283 4.54 17.17 14.45
N VAL A 284 5.10 17.31 13.25
CA VAL A 284 6.45 16.78 12.91
C VAL A 284 7.53 17.52 13.70
N GLY A 285 7.41 18.84 13.88
CA GLY A 285 8.38 19.63 14.65
C GLY A 285 8.44 19.31 16.15
N LYS A 286 7.44 18.61 16.70
CA LYS A 286 7.45 18.11 18.09
C LYS A 286 8.16 16.77 18.23
N MET A 287 8.53 16.14 17.13
CA MET A 287 9.08 14.79 17.15
C MET A 287 10.60 14.84 17.27
N ASN A 288 11.14 14.01 18.15
CA ASN A 288 12.57 13.76 18.21
C ASN A 288 12.94 12.76 17.11
N VAL A 289 13.77 13.19 16.14
CA VAL A 289 14.21 12.30 15.05
C VAL A 289 15.23 11.27 15.55
N ALA A 290 15.88 11.50 16.69
CA ALA A 290 16.76 10.50 17.31
C ALA A 290 15.98 9.21 17.66
N ASP A 291 14.78 9.35 18.23
CA ASP A 291 13.87 8.22 18.51
C ASP A 291 13.44 7.50 17.21
N ALA A 292 13.38 8.21 16.08
CA ALA A 292 13.13 7.63 14.75
C ALA A 292 14.28 6.75 14.28
N ILE A 293 15.51 7.22 14.50
CA ILE A 293 16.72 6.52 14.12
C ILE A 293 16.84 5.24 14.96
N GLU A 294 16.61 5.31 16.27
CA GLU A 294 16.62 4.15 17.17
C GLU A 294 15.49 3.14 16.88
N SER A 295 14.29 3.61 16.52
CA SER A 295 13.18 2.71 16.12
C SER A 295 13.27 2.20 14.67
N SER A 296 14.10 2.84 13.84
CA SER A 296 14.49 2.34 12.51
C SER A 296 15.73 1.43 12.53
N SER A 297 16.41 1.34 13.68
CA SER A 297 17.32 0.24 14.02
C SER A 297 16.53 -1.08 13.95
N PRO A 298 17.14 -2.22 13.58
CA PRO A 298 16.45 -3.38 13.03
C PRO A 298 15.62 -4.13 14.07
N LEU A 299 14.48 -3.55 14.47
CA LEU A 299 13.43 -4.24 15.18
C LEU A 299 12.78 -5.22 14.19
N ASP A 300 13.08 -6.49 14.44
CA ASP A 300 12.52 -7.69 13.83
C ASP A 300 12.74 -7.86 12.32
N VAL A 301 14.01 -8.05 11.94
CA VAL A 301 14.30 -9.27 11.21
C VAL A 301 14.19 -10.40 12.22
N GLN A 302 12.97 -10.85 12.52
CA GLN A 302 12.87 -12.27 12.82
C GLN A 302 13.30 -12.98 11.54
N PRO A 303 14.14 -14.00 11.68
CA PRO A 303 14.10 -15.21 10.91
C PRO A 303 12.81 -15.31 10.13
N LEU A 304 12.79 -15.39 8.80
CA LEU A 304 11.74 -16.25 8.26
C LEU A 304 12.09 -17.61 8.85
N GLU A 305 11.48 -17.99 9.97
CA GLU A 305 11.47 -19.37 10.41
C GLU A 305 10.83 -20.13 9.26
N ILE A 306 11.70 -20.64 8.41
CA ILE A 306 11.37 -21.71 7.50
C ILE A 306 11.02 -22.83 8.46
N GLN A 307 9.72 -23.00 8.74
CA GLN A 307 9.24 -24.24 9.32
C GLN A 307 9.75 -25.35 8.41
N LYS A 308 10.83 -25.99 8.84
CA LYS A 308 11.28 -27.26 8.31
C LYS A 308 10.18 -28.23 8.71
N HIS A 309 9.22 -28.44 7.81
CA HIS A 309 8.45 -29.67 7.86
C HIS A 309 9.43 -30.77 7.44
N THR A 310 10.03 -31.40 8.43
CA THR A 310 10.46 -32.80 8.36
C THR A 310 9.21 -33.65 8.16
N ASP A 311 9.24 -34.41 7.06
CA ASP A 311 8.54 -35.65 6.70
C ASP A 311 7.07 -35.85 7.14
#